data_AF-A0AAW6NB16-F1
#
_entry.id   AF-A0AAW6NB16-F1
#
_cell.length_a   1.000
_cell.length_b   1.000
_cell.length_c   1.000
_cell.angle_alpha   90.00
_cell.angle_beta   90.00
_cell.angle_gamma   90.00
#
_symmetry.space_group_name_H-M   'P 1'
#
loop_
_entity.id
_entity.type
_entity.pdbx_description
1 polymer ?
#
loop_
_entity_poly.entity_id
_entity_poly.type
_entity_poly.pdbx_seq_one_letter_code
_entity_poly.pdbx_strand_id
1 'polypeptide(L)'
;MGFILRWLCAFLLLSATFNPTPYNYISWVRSYGNANLSIAVLTGLLLGIGYIIYLRATLRSIGAAGMVLVMALVGACLWVLYDLGVLRLDDRNFNLWLGLGALSFVLGIGLSWSHVRRMLSGQADMDDVDE
;
A
#
# COMPACT_ATOMS: atom_id res chain seq x y z
N MET A 1 1.02 -5.79 -16.59
CA MET A 1 1.26 -4.67 -15.64
C MET A 1 2.35 -5.05 -14.65
N GLY A 2 3.45 -4.31 -14.56
CA GLY A 2 4.58 -4.62 -13.67
C GLY A 2 4.27 -4.40 -12.18
N PHE A 3 5.02 -5.07 -11.29
CA PHE A 3 4.93 -4.90 -9.83
C PHE A 3 5.06 -3.44 -9.40
N ILE A 4 6.01 -2.71 -10.00
CA ILE A 4 6.30 -1.30 -9.67
C ILE A 4 5.07 -0.41 -9.84
N LEU A 5 4.29 -0.59 -10.91
CA LEU A 5 3.08 0.22 -11.14
C LEU A 5 2.04 -0.02 -10.05
N ARG A 6 1.83 -1.28 -9.65
CA ARG A 6 0.89 -1.64 -8.56
C ARG A 6 1.35 -1.04 -7.23
N TRP A 7 2.64 -1.11 -6.94
CA TRP A 7 3.22 -0.52 -5.75
C TRP A 7 3.10 1.01 -5.72
N LEU A 8 3.39 1.67 -6.85
CA LEU A 8 3.23 3.13 -6.99
C LEU A 8 1.77 3.55 -6.80
N CYS A 9 0.81 2.83 -7.39
CA CYS A 9 -0.60 3.11 -7.17
C CYS A 9 -1.01 2.92 -5.69
N ALA A 10 -0.49 1.91 -4.98
CA ALA A 10 -0.72 1.75 -3.54
C ALA A 10 -0.15 2.93 -2.74
N PHE A 11 1.06 3.38 -3.10
CA PHE A 11 1.72 4.51 -2.45
C PHE A 11 0.96 5.82 -2.69
N LEU A 12 0.50 6.06 -3.92
CA LEU A 12 -0.33 7.22 -4.26
C LEU A 12 -1.66 7.18 -3.51
N LEU A 13 -2.31 6.02 -3.40
CA LEU A 13 -3.55 5.88 -2.62
C LEU A 13 -3.35 6.27 -1.14
N LEU A 14 -2.31 5.72 -0.51
CA LEU A 14 -1.98 6.02 0.89
C LEU A 14 -1.59 7.48 1.09
N SER A 15 -0.67 8.00 0.27
CA SER A 15 -0.19 9.38 0.37
C SER A 15 -1.26 10.42 0.03
N ALA A 16 -2.18 10.13 -0.91
CA ALA A 16 -3.34 10.98 -1.18
C ALA A 16 -4.31 11.02 0.01
N THR A 17 -4.43 9.90 0.74
CA THR A 17 -5.28 9.83 1.93
C THR A 17 -4.66 10.63 3.08
N PHE A 18 -3.40 10.36 3.39
CA PHE A 18 -2.68 10.96 4.50
C PHE A 18 -1.19 11.06 4.20
N ASN A 19 -0.63 12.26 4.39
CA ASN A 19 0.81 12.51 4.30
C ASN A 19 1.16 13.68 5.25
N PRO A 20 2.44 13.89 5.60
CA PRO A 20 2.84 14.97 6.51
C PRO A 20 2.71 16.38 5.90
N THR A 21 2.43 16.49 4.61
CA THR A 21 2.25 17.78 3.93
C THR A 21 0.83 18.31 4.14
N PRO A 22 0.57 19.62 3.93
CA PRO A 22 -0.78 20.16 4.00
C PRO A 22 -1.70 19.63 2.87
N TYR A 23 -1.13 19.01 1.83
CA TYR A 23 -1.86 18.49 0.67
C TYR A 23 -2.20 17.01 0.85
N ASN A 24 -3.21 16.71 1.67
CA ASN A 24 -3.79 15.37 1.78
C ASN A 24 -5.31 15.45 1.96
N TYR A 25 -6.02 14.35 1.67
CA TYR A 25 -7.47 14.30 1.77
C TYR A 25 -7.97 14.67 3.18
N ILE A 26 -7.32 14.16 4.23
CA ILE A 26 -7.75 14.40 5.62
C ILE A 26 -7.61 15.88 6.01
N SER A 27 -6.49 16.53 5.69
CA SER A 27 -6.27 17.96 5.96
C SER A 27 -7.24 18.84 5.16
N TRP A 28 -7.48 18.47 3.90
CA TRP A 28 -8.41 19.18 3.02
C TRP A 28 -9.86 19.07 3.51
N VAL A 29 -10.32 17.87 3.89
CA VAL A 29 -11.67 17.69 4.47
C VAL A 29 -11.83 18.47 5.78
N ARG A 30 -10.81 18.48 6.65
CA ARG A 30 -10.87 19.23 7.91
C ARG A 30 -10.96 20.75 7.70
N SER A 31 -10.32 21.27 6.65
CA SER A 31 -10.24 22.71 6.40
C SER A 31 -11.38 23.23 5.52
N TYR A 32 -11.80 22.45 4.52
CA TYR A 32 -12.73 22.88 3.47
C TYR A 32 -13.94 21.96 3.28
N GLY A 33 -14.02 20.85 4.03
CA GLY A 33 -15.08 19.84 3.88
C GLY A 33 -16.49 20.38 4.10
N ASN A 34 -16.65 21.36 5.00
CA ASN A 34 -17.96 21.99 5.25
C ASN A 34 -18.44 22.85 4.07
N ALA A 35 -17.52 23.45 3.31
CA ALA A 35 -17.87 24.27 2.15
C ALA A 35 -18.14 23.43 0.89
N ASN A 36 -17.53 22.24 0.79
CA ASN A 36 -17.58 21.38 -0.40
C ASN A 36 -17.89 19.93 -0.05
N LEU A 37 -18.95 19.70 0.75
CA LEU A 37 -19.29 18.38 1.28
C LEU A 37 -19.48 17.32 0.17
N SER A 38 -20.15 17.66 -0.92
CA SER A 38 -20.41 16.74 -2.05
C SER A 38 -19.12 16.23 -2.68
N ILE A 39 -18.14 17.12 -2.89
CA ILE A 39 -16.83 16.76 -3.44
C ILE A 39 -16.06 15.91 -2.42
N ALA A 40 -16.13 16.25 -1.14
CA ALA A 40 -15.48 15.49 -0.09
C ALA A 40 -16.00 14.06 0.02
N VAL A 41 -17.31 13.87 -0.08
CA VAL A 41 -17.92 12.54 -0.10
C VAL A 41 -17.49 11.77 -1.35
N LEU A 42 -17.54 12.38 -2.54
CA LEU A 42 -17.13 11.74 -3.79
C LEU A 42 -15.67 11.28 -3.75
N THR A 43 -14.75 12.16 -3.38
CA THR A 43 -13.32 11.82 -3.27
C THR A 43 -13.08 10.75 -2.20
N GLY A 44 -13.78 10.82 -1.07
CA GLY A 44 -13.73 9.80 -0.02
C GLY A 44 -14.18 8.42 -0.52
N LEU A 45 -15.26 8.37 -1.31
CA LEU A 45 -15.73 7.13 -1.93
C LEU A 45 -14.73 6.58 -2.95
N LEU A 46 -14.13 7.43 -3.78
CA LEU A 46 -13.09 7.01 -4.74
C LEU A 46 -11.87 6.41 -4.04
N LEU A 47 -11.38 7.06 -2.97
CA LEU A 47 -10.31 6.53 -2.14
C LEU A 47 -10.74 5.20 -1.49
N GLY A 48 -11.95 5.14 -0.94
CA GLY A 48 -12.53 3.94 -0.34
C GLY A 48 -12.59 2.75 -1.29
N ILE A 49 -13.00 2.97 -2.54
CA ILE A 49 -12.98 1.93 -3.59
C ILE A 49 -11.55 1.44 -3.81
N GLY A 50 -10.57 2.35 -3.90
CA GLY A 50 -9.16 2.00 -3.99
C GLY A 50 -8.72 1.09 -2.84
N TYR A 51 -9.01 1.46 -1.59
CA TYR A 51 -8.67 0.65 -0.43
C TYR A 51 -9.33 -0.72 -0.46
N ILE A 52 -10.62 -0.79 -0.81
CA ILE A 52 -11.35 -2.05 -0.90
C ILE A 52 -10.68 -2.98 -1.93
N ILE A 53 -10.33 -2.47 -3.12
CA ILE A 53 -9.67 -3.26 -4.16
C ILE A 53 -8.35 -3.83 -3.63
N TYR A 54 -7.47 -2.99 -3.09
CA TYR A 54 -6.15 -3.42 -2.60
C TYR A 54 -6.26 -4.40 -1.43
N LEU A 55 -7.09 -4.09 -0.43
CA LEU A 55 -7.25 -4.93 0.76
C LEU A 55 -7.92 -6.26 0.42
N ARG A 56 -9.01 -6.27 -0.33
CA ARG A 56 -9.66 -7.54 -0.74
C ARG A 56 -8.74 -8.38 -1.59
N ALA A 57 -8.04 -7.78 -2.56
CA ALA A 57 -7.15 -8.54 -3.43
C ALA A 57 -6.02 -9.19 -2.62
N THR A 58 -5.42 -8.42 -1.69
CA THR A 58 -4.37 -8.91 -0.79
C THR A 58 -4.86 -10.05 0.09
N LEU A 59 -5.98 -9.87 0.79
CA LEU A 59 -6.56 -10.88 1.68
C LEU A 59 -7.02 -12.12 0.93
N ARG A 60 -7.56 -11.98 -0.29
CA ARG A 60 -8.01 -13.12 -1.10
C ARG A 60 -6.84 -13.93 -1.66
N SER A 61 -5.72 -13.27 -1.95
CA SER A 61 -4.56 -13.90 -2.57
C SER A 61 -3.66 -14.60 -1.56
N ILE A 62 -3.28 -13.88 -0.50
CA ILE A 62 -2.33 -14.33 0.53
C ILE A 62 -3.05 -14.96 1.73
N GLY A 63 -4.27 -14.50 2.05
CA GLY A 63 -4.92 -14.79 3.32
C GLY A 63 -4.47 -13.86 4.45
N ALA A 64 -5.27 -13.81 5.52
CA ALA A 64 -4.98 -12.96 6.68
C ALA A 64 -3.67 -13.34 7.38
N ALA A 65 -3.39 -14.64 7.52
CA ALA A 65 -2.17 -15.13 8.14
C ALA A 65 -0.91 -14.70 7.37
N GLY A 66 -0.90 -14.84 6.04
CA GLY A 66 0.23 -14.37 5.25
C GLY A 66 0.35 -12.85 5.23
N MET A 67 -0.75 -12.10 5.32
CA MET A 67 -0.70 -10.64 5.48
C MET A 67 0.00 -10.25 6.78
N VAL A 68 -0.30 -10.93 7.89
CA VAL A 68 0.39 -10.72 9.16
C VAL A 68 1.87 -11.07 9.05
N LEU A 69 2.23 -12.18 8.39
CA LEU A 69 3.63 -12.55 8.17
C LEU A 69 4.38 -11.51 7.33
N VAL A 70 3.77 -10.98 6.27
CA VAL A 70 4.39 -9.93 5.44
C VAL A 70 4.57 -8.64 6.25
N MET A 71 3.57 -8.24 7.05
CA MET A 71 3.70 -7.09 7.95
C MET A 71 4.79 -7.29 8.99
N ALA A 72 4.87 -8.48 9.59
CA ALA A 72 5.90 -8.83 10.57
C ALA A 72 7.29 -8.82 9.93
N LEU A 73 7.43 -9.35 8.71
CA LEU A 73 8.69 -9.34 7.97
C LEU A 73 9.14 -7.91 7.67
N VAL A 74 8.26 -7.06 7.14
CA VAL A 74 8.58 -5.65 6.86
C VAL A 74 8.93 -4.92 8.16
N GLY A 75 8.18 -5.14 9.24
CA GLY A 75 8.46 -4.57 10.55
C GLY A 75 9.83 -5.00 11.11
N ALA A 76 10.16 -6.29 11.00
CA ALA A 76 11.45 -6.82 11.41
C ALA A 76 12.60 -6.24 10.58
N CYS A 77 12.43 -6.09 9.26
CA CYS A 77 13.42 -5.40 8.42
C CYS A 77 13.64 -3.96 8.89
N LEU A 78 12.57 -3.19 9.12
CA LEU A 78 12.69 -1.82 9.62
C LEU A 78 13.38 -1.76 10.99
N TRP A 79 13.09 -2.72 11.87
CA TRP A 79 13.76 -2.85 13.16
C TRP A 79 15.26 -3.09 12.95
N VAL A 80 15.66 -4.06 12.13
CA VAL A 80 17.08 -4.34 11.85
C VAL A 80 17.79 -3.10 11.30
N LEU A 81 17.16 -2.37 10.37
CA LEU A 81 17.74 -1.13 9.83
C LEU A 81 17.90 -0.04 10.90
N TYR A 82 17.00 0.01 11.89
CA TYR A 82 17.11 0.90 13.03
C TYR A 82 18.28 0.50 13.96
N ASP A 83 18.39 -0.80 14.30
CA ASP A 83 19.47 -1.30 15.17
C ASP A 83 20.86 -1.13 14.55
N LEU A 84 20.97 -1.23 13.22
CA LEU A 84 22.21 -0.98 12.49
C LEU A 84 22.55 0.52 12.36
N GLY A 85 21.71 1.42 12.87
CA GLY A 85 21.89 2.87 12.78
C GLY A 85 21.68 3.45 11.38
N VAL A 86 21.11 2.68 10.44
CA VAL A 86 20.79 3.14 9.08
C VAL A 86 19.56 4.03 9.10
N LEU A 87 18.57 3.70 9.94
CA LEU A 87 17.37 4.50 10.15
C LEU A 87 17.46 5.30 11.44
N ARG A 88 17.19 6.60 11.35
CA ARG A 88 16.97 7.47 12.50
C ARG A 88 15.49 7.80 12.58
N LEU A 89 14.88 7.54 13.72
CA LEU A 89 13.45 7.74 13.95
C LEU A 89 13.15 9.03 14.74
N ASP A 90 14.09 9.99 14.71
CA ASP A 90 14.00 11.28 15.37
C ASP A 90 13.05 12.26 14.65
N ASP A 91 12.97 12.20 13.33
CA ASP A 91 12.06 13.02 12.54
C ASP A 91 10.69 12.34 12.33
N ARG A 92 9.63 12.98 12.85
CA ARG A 92 8.25 12.52 12.69
C ARG A 92 7.80 12.47 11.22
N ASN A 93 8.18 13.43 10.39
CA ASN A 93 7.79 13.47 8.98
C ASN A 93 8.45 12.33 8.21
N PHE A 94 9.72 12.07 8.49
CA PHE A 94 10.44 10.93 7.93
C PHE A 94 9.77 9.61 8.32
N ASN A 95 9.43 9.44 9.61
CA ASN A 95 8.76 8.23 10.09
C ASN A 95 7.40 8.00 9.42
N LEU A 96 6.65 9.07 9.13
CA LEU A 96 5.37 8.96 8.42
C LEU A 96 5.57 8.53 6.96
N TRP A 97 6.53 9.11 6.24
CA TRP A 97 6.86 8.67 4.88
C TRP A 97 7.37 7.24 4.83
N LEU A 98 8.21 6.86 5.79
CA LEU A 98 8.70 5.50 5.97
C LEU A 98 7.53 4.52 6.17
N GLY A 99 6.59 4.87 7.05
CA GLY A 99 5.38 4.08 7.30
C GLY A 99 4.48 3.95 6.06
N LEU A 100 4.28 5.04 5.30
CA LEU A 100 3.53 5.02 4.04
C LEU A 100 4.21 4.15 2.98
N GLY A 101 5.54 4.23 2.86
CA GLY A 101 6.32 3.38 1.96
C GLY A 101 6.28 1.91 2.34
N ALA A 102 6.38 1.60 3.63
CA ALA A 102 6.26 0.23 4.15
C ALA A 102 4.87 -0.35 3.90
N LEU A 103 3.81 0.40 4.22
CA LEU A 103 2.43 -0.03 3.98
C LEU A 103 2.11 -0.18 2.49
N SER A 104 2.58 0.73 1.64
CA SER A 104 2.38 0.60 0.19
C SER A 104 3.06 -0.65 -0.34
N PHE A 105 4.26 -0.97 0.16
CA PHE A 105 5.00 -2.18 -0.21
C PHE A 105 4.25 -3.45 0.17
N VAL A 106 3.69 -3.52 1.38
CA VAL A 106 2.84 -4.65 1.82
C VAL A 106 1.63 -4.83 0.89
N LEU A 107 0.94 -3.74 0.55
CA LEU A 107 -0.21 -3.77 -0.37
C LEU A 107 0.20 -4.17 -1.81
N GLY A 108 1.37 -3.71 -2.26
CA GLY A 108 1.96 -4.09 -3.55
C GLY A 108 2.26 -5.58 -3.64
N ILE A 109 2.85 -6.17 -2.60
CA ILE A 109 3.08 -7.62 -2.50
C ILE A 109 1.75 -8.37 -2.56
N GLY A 110 0.75 -7.89 -1.83
CA GLY A 110 -0.59 -8.48 -1.80
C GLY A 110 -1.19 -8.73 -3.18
N LEU A 111 -1.14 -7.71 -4.06
CA LEU A 111 -1.64 -7.80 -5.42
C LEU A 111 -0.78 -8.70 -6.32
N SER A 112 0.53 -8.75 -6.10
CA SER A 112 1.46 -9.53 -6.92
C SER A 112 1.62 -10.98 -6.46
N TRP A 113 1.04 -11.36 -5.33
CA TRP A 113 1.16 -12.71 -4.79
C TRP A 113 0.60 -13.79 -5.71
N SER A 114 -0.44 -13.51 -6.50
CA SER A 114 -0.95 -14.47 -7.48
C SER A 114 0.10 -14.84 -8.53
N HIS A 115 0.90 -13.87 -8.96
CA HIS A 115 2.01 -14.10 -9.89
C HIS A 115 3.14 -14.87 -9.21
N VAL A 116 3.55 -14.45 -8.01
CA VAL A 116 4.62 -15.13 -7.24
C VAL A 116 4.26 -16.60 -6.96
N ARG A 117 3.01 -16.86 -6.54
CA ARG A 117 2.53 -18.22 -6.29
C ARG A 117 2.58 -19.09 -7.54
N ARG A 118 2.13 -18.57 -8.69
CA ARG A 118 2.16 -19.29 -9.98
C ARG A 118 3.60 -19.67 -10.35
N MET A 119 4.53 -18.72 -10.26
CA MET A 119 5.96 -18.95 -10.52
C MET A 119 6.54 -20.03 -9.59
N LEU A 120 6.27 -19.95 -8.28
CA LEU A 120 6.77 -20.92 -7.30
C LEU A 120 6.17 -22.32 -7.46
N SER A 121 4.90 -22.41 -7.85
CA SER A 121 4.25 -23.72 -8.09
C SER A 121 4.73 -24.41 -9.36
N GLY A 122 5.59 -23.78 -10.17
CA GLY A 122 6.04 -24.34 -11.44
C GLY A 122 4.89 -24.57 -12.42
N GLN A 123 3.79 -23.83 -12.26
CA GLN A 123 2.74 -23.76 -13.28
C GLN A 123 3.33 -22.97 -14.46
N ALA A 124 4.09 -23.65 -15.31
CA ALA A 124 4.30 -23.20 -16.67
C ALA A 124 2.91 -23.16 -17.30
N ASP A 125 2.48 -21.97 -17.71
CA ASP A 125 1.25 -21.81 -18.46
C ASP A 125 1.34 -22.73 -19.68
N MET A 126 0.37 -23.63 -19.81
CA MET A 126 -0.04 -24.18 -21.10
C MET A 126 -0.92 -23.16 -21.84
N ASP A 127 -0.76 -21.87 -21.54
CA ASP A 127 -1.59 -20.75 -22.00
C ASP A 127 -0.77 -19.63 -22.68
N ASP A 128 0.52 -19.88 -22.98
CA ASP A 128 1.27 -19.09 -23.98
C ASP A 128 1.05 -19.69 -25.39
N VAL A 129 -0.21 -19.99 -25.73
CA VAL A 129 -0.66 -20.16 -27.11
C VAL A 129 -1.62 -18.99 -27.36
N ASP A 130 -1.07 -17.89 -27.86
CA ASP A 130 -1.71 -16.70 -28.44
C ASP A 130 -1.26 -15.37 -27.79
N GLU A 131 0.02 -15.02 -27.98
CA GLU A 131 0.39 -13.67 -28.43
C GLU A 131 1.57 -13.72 -29.41
#